data_AF-A0A3C1A031-F1
#
_entry.id   AF-A0A3C1A031-F1
#
_cell.length_a   1.000
_cell.length_b   1.000
_cell.length_c   1.000
_cell.angle_alpha   90.00
_cell.angle_beta   90.00
_cell.angle_gamma   90.00
#
_symmetry.space_group_name_H-M   'P 1'
#
loop_
_entity.id
_entity.type
_entity.pdbx_description
1 polymer ?
#
loop_
_entity_poly.entity_id
_entity_poly.type
_entity_poly.pdbx_seq_one_letter_code
_entity_poly.pdbx_strand_id
1 'polypeptide(L)'
;MMRIRVRLFAAYREAVGRGEMNLEVEGAVSALDLWRRLGEEHPPLLEFGPSLLVAVNGEYASLDRSLKEGDEVAFIPPVSGGSFRVTEEEIRLRELIDEVRDEEAGAIVTFQGTVRRHSRGREVQHLEYEAYPEMAEAKLREIGQEIQERWGVRAAIVQRVG
;
A
#
# COMPACT_ATOMS: atom_id res chain seq x y z
N MET A 1 -29.86 3.17 -8.85
CA MET A 1 -29.16 2.42 -7.79
C MET A 1 -28.23 1.44 -8.45
N MET A 2 -27.00 1.37 -7.97
CA MET A 2 -26.08 0.30 -8.31
C MET A 2 -25.54 -0.38 -7.05
N ARG A 3 -25.31 -1.69 -7.13
CA ARG A 3 -24.80 -2.52 -6.05
C ARG A 3 -23.31 -2.76 -6.23
N ILE A 4 -22.53 -2.40 -5.21
CA ILE A 4 -21.08 -2.56 -5.16
C ILE A 4 -20.73 -3.53 -4.05
N ARG A 5 -19.83 -4.48 -4.32
CA ARG A 5 -19.29 -5.38 -3.31
C ARG A 5 -18.04 -4.74 -2.71
N VAL A 6 -18.05 -4.43 -1.43
CA VAL A 6 -16.88 -3.88 -0.72
C VAL A 6 -16.18 -4.97 0.06
N ARG A 7 -14.85 -5.02 -0.05
CA ARG A 7 -13.98 -5.89 0.73
C ARG A 7 -13.02 -5.06 1.58
N LEU A 8 -12.94 -5.41 2.85
CA LEU A 8 -12.10 -4.76 3.87
C LEU A 8 -11.13 -5.76 4.46
N PHE A 9 -9.91 -5.30 4.72
CA PHE A 9 -8.81 -6.13 5.19
C PHE A 9 -8.20 -5.56 6.46
N ALA A 10 -7.54 -6.42 7.24
CA ALA A 10 -6.79 -6.07 8.45
C ALA A 10 -7.47 -4.99 9.32
N ALA A 11 -6.79 -3.87 9.57
CA ALA A 11 -7.28 -2.79 10.43
C ALA A 11 -8.64 -2.20 9.98
N TYR A 12 -8.93 -2.17 8.68
CA TYR A 12 -10.24 -1.72 8.18
C TYR A 12 -11.35 -2.72 8.53
N ARG A 13 -11.06 -4.02 8.44
CA ARG A 13 -12.00 -5.07 8.84
C ARG A 13 -12.28 -5.03 10.34
N GLU A 14 -11.25 -4.75 11.16
CA GLU A 14 -11.39 -4.63 12.61
C GLU A 14 -12.20 -3.39 12.98
N ALA A 15 -11.90 -2.24 12.38
CA ALA A 15 -12.62 -0.98 12.56
C ALA A 15 -14.13 -1.11 12.23
N VAL A 16 -14.47 -1.90 11.22
CA VAL A 16 -15.84 -2.06 10.72
C VAL A 16 -16.54 -3.32 11.28
N GLY A 17 -15.78 -4.25 11.86
CA GLY A 17 -16.27 -5.52 12.41
C GLY A 17 -16.66 -6.58 11.36
N ARG A 18 -16.51 -6.30 10.06
CA ARG A 18 -16.78 -7.26 8.97
C ARG A 18 -15.86 -7.03 7.77
N GLY A 19 -15.52 -8.10 7.07
CA GLY A 19 -14.56 -8.06 5.95
C GLY A 19 -15.19 -7.93 4.56
N GLU A 20 -16.50 -8.11 4.44
CA GLU A 20 -17.23 -7.97 3.18
C GLU A 20 -18.61 -7.36 3.45
N MET A 21 -19.06 -6.50 2.54
CA MET A 21 -20.42 -5.96 2.55
C MET A 21 -20.88 -5.59 1.13
N ASN A 22 -22.18 -5.47 0.94
CA ASN A 22 -22.76 -4.91 -0.28
C ASN A 22 -23.30 -3.52 0.03
N LEU A 23 -22.92 -2.53 -0.77
CA LEU A 23 -23.43 -1.17 -0.66
C LEU A 23 -24.28 -0.84 -1.88
N GLU A 24 -25.42 -0.22 -1.63
CA GLU A 24 -26.27 0.37 -2.67
C GLU A 24 -25.94 1.86 -2.75
N VAL A 25 -25.56 2.31 -3.94
CA VAL A 25 -25.20 3.69 -4.22
C VAL A 25 -26.05 4.26 -5.35
N GLU A 26 -26.35 5.54 -5.28
CA GLU A 26 -27.12 6.26 -6.30
C GLU A 26 -26.19 7.11 -7.17
N GLY A 27 -26.46 7.14 -8.47
CA GLY A 27 -25.66 7.91 -9.42
C GLY A 27 -24.28 7.31 -9.69
N ALA A 28 -23.44 8.11 -10.34
CA ALA A 28 -22.04 7.77 -10.58
C ALA A 28 -21.24 8.09 -9.31
N VAL A 29 -20.54 7.09 -8.77
CA VAL A 29 -19.65 7.27 -7.62
C VAL A 29 -18.26 6.76 -7.94
N SER A 30 -17.25 7.41 -7.35
CA SER A 30 -15.87 6.95 -7.39
C SER A 30 -15.54 6.03 -6.21
N ALA A 31 -14.39 5.37 -6.26
CA ALA A 31 -13.85 4.67 -5.10
C ALA A 31 -13.62 5.60 -3.90
N LEU A 32 -13.23 6.86 -4.12
CA LEU A 32 -13.07 7.87 -3.08
C LEU A 32 -14.40 8.21 -2.40
N ASP A 33 -15.46 8.39 -3.17
CA ASP A 33 -16.79 8.69 -2.63
C ASP A 33 -17.29 7.53 -1.77
N LEU A 34 -17.04 6.29 -2.22
CA LEU A 34 -17.37 5.08 -1.47
C LEU A 34 -16.59 5.00 -0.15
N TRP A 35 -15.29 5.36 -0.16
CA TRP A 35 -14.48 5.43 1.05
C TRP A 35 -14.98 6.49 2.03
N ARG A 36 -15.28 7.69 1.55
CA ARG A 36 -15.81 8.79 2.39
C ARG A 36 -17.09 8.36 3.08
N ARG A 37 -18.02 7.75 2.34
CA ARG A 37 -19.26 7.21 2.90
C ARG A 37 -18.99 6.15 3.97
N LEU A 38 -18.07 5.22 3.71
CA LEU A 38 -17.66 4.23 4.71
C LEU A 38 -17.08 4.89 5.96
N GLY A 39 -16.28 5.94 5.82
CA GLY A 39 -15.72 6.70 6.93
C GLY A 39 -16.78 7.48 7.74
N GLU A 40 -17.84 7.98 7.09
CA GLU A 40 -18.98 8.59 7.77
C GLU A 40 -19.80 7.55 8.55
N GLU A 41 -20.04 6.37 7.97
CA GLU A 41 -20.78 5.27 8.61
C GLU A 41 -19.94 4.57 9.70
N HIS A 42 -18.62 4.55 9.55
CA HIS A 42 -17.65 3.94 10.46
C HIS A 42 -16.51 4.91 10.79
N PRO A 43 -16.72 5.86 11.73
CA PRO A 43 -15.73 6.90 12.07
C PRO A 43 -14.30 6.41 12.37
N PRO A 44 -14.07 5.21 12.97
CA PRO A 44 -12.71 4.71 13.15
C PRO A 44 -11.93 4.52 11.84
N LEU A 45 -12.60 4.40 10.68
CA LEU A 45 -11.91 4.37 9.39
C LEU A 45 -11.23 5.69 9.04
N LEU A 46 -11.73 6.82 9.56
CA LEU A 46 -11.18 8.15 9.30
C LEU A 46 -9.83 8.38 9.99
N GLU A 47 -9.49 7.55 10.98
CA GLU A 47 -8.20 7.58 11.67
C GLU A 47 -7.07 7.04 10.78
N PHE A 48 -7.39 6.23 9.78
CA PHE A 48 -6.44 5.76 8.79
C PHE A 48 -6.27 6.85 7.71
N GLY A 49 -5.08 7.47 7.69
CA GLY A 49 -4.75 8.61 6.84
C GLY A 49 -4.79 8.35 5.31
N PRO A 50 -4.34 9.30 4.49
CA PRO A 50 -4.60 9.37 3.04
C PRO A 50 -3.91 8.28 2.20
N SER A 51 -3.16 7.35 2.80
CA SER A 51 -2.48 6.23 2.14
C SER A 51 -3.44 5.06 1.84
N LEU A 52 -4.65 5.40 1.39
CA LEU A 52 -5.67 4.42 1.03
C LEU A 52 -5.37 3.81 -0.33
N LEU A 53 -5.16 2.49 -0.35
CA LEU A 53 -5.12 1.73 -1.59
C LEU A 53 -6.51 1.18 -1.91
N VAL A 54 -6.85 1.22 -3.19
CA VAL A 54 -8.06 0.59 -3.70
C VAL A 54 -7.73 -0.32 -4.88
N ALA A 55 -8.34 -1.49 -4.89
CA ALA A 55 -8.41 -2.35 -6.07
C ALA A 55 -9.86 -2.50 -6.51
N VAL A 56 -10.11 -2.43 -7.81
CA VAL A 56 -11.42 -2.63 -8.42
C VAL A 56 -11.34 -3.85 -9.33
N ASN A 57 -12.13 -4.88 -9.04
CA ASN A 57 -12.13 -6.17 -9.73
C ASN A 57 -10.75 -6.85 -9.78
N GLY A 58 -10.01 -6.79 -8.68
CA GLY A 58 -8.70 -7.42 -8.54
C GLY A 58 -7.52 -6.61 -9.10
N GLU A 59 -7.77 -5.42 -9.65
CA GLU A 59 -6.72 -4.55 -10.20
C GLU A 59 -6.62 -3.26 -9.40
N TYR A 60 -5.40 -2.83 -9.05
CA TYR A 60 -5.18 -1.54 -8.41
C TYR A 60 -5.74 -0.40 -9.27
N ALA A 61 -6.39 0.56 -8.62
CA ALA A 61 -7.08 1.64 -9.28
C ALA A 61 -6.82 2.99 -8.59
N SER A 62 -7.00 4.07 -9.36
CA SER A 62 -7.10 5.41 -8.77
C SER A 62 -8.36 5.52 -7.91
N LEU A 63 -8.28 6.32 -6.84
CA LEU A 63 -9.42 6.66 -6.00
C LEU A 63 -10.53 7.39 -6.78
N ASP A 64 -10.18 8.11 -7.85
CA ASP A 64 -11.15 8.81 -8.70
C ASP A 64 -11.80 7.90 -9.76
N ARG A 65 -11.44 6.61 -9.80
CA ARG A 65 -12.03 5.65 -10.75
C ARG A 65 -13.53 5.54 -10.51
N SER A 66 -14.32 5.81 -11.55
CA SER A 66 -15.77 5.60 -11.52
C SER A 66 -16.11 4.11 -11.44
N LEU A 67 -17.03 3.77 -10.55
CA LEU A 67 -17.49 2.41 -10.31
C LEU A 67 -18.72 2.06 -11.16
N LYS A 68 -18.93 0.77 -11.40
CA LYS A 68 -20.05 0.21 -12.16
C LYS A 68 -20.82 -0.82 -11.32
N GLU A 69 -22.06 -1.08 -11.73
CA GLU A 69 -22.88 -2.17 -11.17
C GLU A 69 -22.10 -3.48 -11.11
N GLY A 70 -22.09 -4.10 -9.93
CA GLY A 70 -21.44 -5.38 -9.70
C GLY A 70 -19.93 -5.33 -9.47
N ASP A 71 -19.30 -4.16 -9.50
CA ASP A 71 -17.87 -4.03 -9.20
C ASP A 71 -17.56 -4.53 -7.78
N GLU A 72 -16.45 -5.26 -7.65
CA GLU A 72 -15.81 -5.54 -6.37
C GLU A 72 -14.76 -4.47 -6.08
N VAL A 73 -14.88 -3.79 -4.95
CA VAL A 73 -13.96 -2.75 -4.49
C VAL A 73 -13.30 -3.20 -3.20
N ALA A 74 -11.99 -3.42 -3.24
CA ALA A 74 -11.18 -3.77 -2.10
C ALA A 74 -10.48 -2.52 -1.57
N PHE A 75 -10.79 -2.11 -0.33
CA PHE A 75 -10.00 -1.11 0.37
C PHE A 75 -8.92 -1.81 1.17
N ILE A 76 -7.68 -1.51 0.81
CA ILE A 76 -6.51 -2.19 1.30
C ILE A 76 -5.81 -1.21 2.24
N PRO A 77 -5.71 -1.51 3.55
CA PRO A 77 -4.94 -0.68 4.44
C PRO A 77 -3.48 -0.66 4.01
N PRO A 78 -2.73 0.43 4.29
CA PRO A 78 -1.28 0.36 4.22
C PRO A 78 -0.83 -0.87 5.02
N VAL A 79 0.03 -1.68 4.42
CA VAL A 79 0.51 -2.90 5.10
C VAL A 79 1.10 -2.51 6.45
N SER A 80 0.91 -3.39 7.43
CA SER A 80 0.91 -3.16 8.88
C SER A 80 2.22 -2.69 9.53
N GLY A 81 3.13 -2.03 8.80
CA GLY A 81 4.22 -1.33 9.46
C GLY A 81 5.19 -0.52 8.61
N GLY A 82 4.85 -0.02 7.41
CA GLY A 82 5.85 0.82 6.74
C GLY A 82 5.50 1.44 5.40
N SER A 83 6.40 2.30 4.92
CA SER A 83 6.31 2.96 3.62
C SER A 83 6.82 2.09 2.48
N PHE A 84 6.16 2.18 1.32
CA PHE A 84 6.49 1.47 0.08
C PHE A 84 6.53 2.48 -1.05
N ARG A 85 7.70 3.04 -1.28
CA ARG A 85 7.84 4.27 -2.07
C ARG A 85 9.11 4.30 -2.92
N VAL A 86 9.01 5.06 -4.01
CA VAL A 86 10.17 5.48 -4.81
C VAL A 86 10.54 6.92 -4.44
N THR A 87 11.83 7.24 -4.41
CA THR A 87 12.30 8.59 -4.04
C THR A 87 13.56 8.97 -4.81
N GLU A 88 13.74 10.26 -5.10
CA GLU A 88 15.02 10.79 -5.63
C GLU A 88 15.98 11.19 -4.49
N GLU A 89 15.44 11.36 -3.29
CA GLU A 89 16.14 11.80 -2.10
C GLU A 89 17.01 10.69 -1.49
N GLU A 90 17.97 11.09 -0.65
CA GLU A 90 18.78 10.14 0.10
C GLU A 90 17.92 9.30 1.06
N ILE A 91 18.11 7.97 1.04
CA ILE A 91 17.40 7.06 1.94
C ILE A 91 18.01 7.16 3.34
N ARG A 92 17.20 7.64 4.28
CA ARG A 92 17.54 7.66 5.70
C ARG A 92 17.04 6.39 6.38
N LEU A 93 17.92 5.41 6.54
CA LEU A 93 17.60 4.09 7.10
C LEU A 93 16.87 4.14 8.46
N ARG A 94 17.20 5.12 9.31
CA ARG A 94 16.56 5.29 10.62
C ARG A 94 15.06 5.53 10.52
N GLU A 95 14.62 6.29 9.51
CA GLU A 95 13.19 6.56 9.30
C GLU A 95 12.43 5.26 9.03
N LEU A 96 12.97 4.38 8.18
CA LEU A 96 12.37 3.07 7.90
C LEU A 96 12.36 2.15 9.13
N ILE A 97 13.42 2.19 9.95
CA ILE A 97 13.49 1.41 11.20
C ILE A 97 12.39 1.84 12.17
N ASP A 98 12.16 3.14 12.28
CA ASP A 98 11.14 3.68 13.19
C ASP A 98 9.72 3.37 12.68
N GLU A 99 9.50 3.33 11.36
CA GLU A 99 8.22 2.93 10.75
C GLU A 99 7.79 1.51 11.11
N VAL A 100 8.73 0.55 11.05
CA VAL A 100 8.45 -0.89 11.30
C VAL A 100 8.57 -1.28 12.77
N ARG A 101 8.93 -0.35 13.66
CA ARG A 101 9.12 -0.65 15.09
C ARG A 101 7.80 -1.13 15.70
N ASP A 102 7.92 -2.18 16.50
CA ASP A 102 6.83 -2.78 17.24
C ASP A 102 7.33 -3.17 18.63
N GLU A 103 6.59 -2.82 19.68
CA GLU A 103 6.94 -3.17 21.06
C GLU A 103 6.86 -4.69 21.30
N GLU A 104 6.08 -5.40 20.48
CA GLU A 104 5.99 -6.87 20.51
C GLU A 104 7.13 -7.55 19.71
N ALA A 105 7.88 -6.78 18.91
CA ALA A 105 8.98 -7.32 18.11
C ALA A 105 10.33 -7.21 18.83
N GLY A 106 11.00 -8.35 19.01
CA GLY A 106 12.32 -8.41 19.66
C GLY A 106 13.50 -7.95 18.79
N ALA A 107 13.31 -7.76 17.48
CA ALA A 107 14.36 -7.36 16.55
C ALA A 107 13.79 -6.72 15.27
N ILE A 108 14.63 -5.91 14.60
CA ILE A 108 14.39 -5.37 13.26
C ILE A 108 15.56 -5.78 12.38
N VAL A 109 15.27 -6.26 11.16
CA VAL A 109 16.27 -6.67 10.17
C VAL A 109 16.23 -5.71 8.99
N THR A 110 17.39 -5.17 8.61
CA THR A 110 17.52 -4.24 7.49
C THR A 110 18.30 -4.88 6.33
N PHE A 111 17.82 -4.68 5.10
CA PHE A 111 18.56 -4.98 3.87
C PHE A 111 18.82 -3.70 3.09
N GLN A 112 20.09 -3.44 2.73
CA GLN A 112 20.48 -2.27 1.96
C GLN A 112 21.27 -2.70 0.72
N GLY A 113 20.77 -2.33 -0.46
CA GLY A 113 21.50 -2.46 -1.71
C GLY A 113 22.63 -1.44 -1.78
N THR A 114 23.84 -1.87 -2.15
CA THR A 114 25.00 -0.99 -2.40
C THR A 114 25.59 -1.25 -3.77
N VAL A 115 26.18 -0.20 -4.37
CA VAL A 115 26.82 -0.31 -5.68
C VAL A 115 28.18 -0.99 -5.55
N ARG A 116 28.40 -2.03 -6.33
CA ARG A 116 29.70 -2.71 -6.42
C ARG A 116 30.61 -1.92 -7.35
N ARG A 117 31.88 -1.73 -6.95
CA ARG A 117 32.91 -1.08 -7.79
C ARG A 117 33.10 -1.77 -9.14
N HIS A 118 33.00 -3.10 -9.17
CA HIS A 118 33.16 -3.89 -10.39
C HIS A 118 31.91 -4.75 -10.64
N SER A 119 31.40 -4.70 -11.86
CA SER A 119 30.25 -5.50 -12.29
C SER A 119 30.43 -5.94 -13.74
N ARG A 120 30.17 -7.22 -14.03
CA ARG A 120 30.26 -7.81 -15.39
C ARG A 120 31.58 -7.50 -16.12
N GLY A 121 32.70 -7.51 -15.40
CA GLY A 121 34.03 -7.24 -15.96
C GLY A 121 34.32 -5.76 -16.27
N ARG A 122 33.48 -4.83 -15.81
CA ARG A 122 33.64 -3.38 -15.99
C ARG A 122 33.69 -2.68 -14.64
N GLU A 123 34.43 -1.58 -14.56
CA GLU A 123 34.38 -0.65 -13.42
C GLU A 123 33.14 0.22 -13.53
N VAL A 124 32.40 0.36 -12.42
CA VAL A 124 31.18 1.16 -12.35
C VAL A 124 31.55 2.57 -11.89
N GLN A 125 31.41 3.55 -12.79
CA GLN A 125 31.63 4.96 -12.45
C GLN A 125 30.37 5.63 -11.90
N HIS A 126 29.21 5.32 -12.48
CA HIS A 126 27.90 5.82 -12.07
C HIS A 126 26.80 4.84 -12.51
N LEU A 127 25.63 4.92 -11.87
CA LEU A 127 24.41 4.18 -12.22
C LEU A 127 23.26 5.18 -12.21
N GLU A 128 22.52 5.26 -13.32
CA GLU A 128 21.23 5.93 -13.38
C GLU A 128 20.14 4.88 -13.17
N TYR A 129 19.27 5.12 -12.20
CA TYR A 129 18.11 4.28 -11.93
C TYR A 129 16.87 4.99 -12.44
N GLU A 130 16.26 4.42 -13.49
CA GLU A 130 14.95 4.83 -13.98
C GLU A 130 13.88 3.88 -13.44
N ALA A 131 12.76 4.43 -13.00
CA ALA A 131 11.58 3.66 -12.65
C ALA A 131 10.33 4.37 -13.18
N TYR A 132 9.29 3.59 -13.47
CA TYR A 132 7.94 4.12 -13.54
C TYR A 132 7.35 4.06 -12.12
N PRO A 133 7.29 5.19 -11.39
CA PRO A 133 7.11 5.17 -9.94
C PRO A 133 5.85 4.43 -9.51
N GLU A 134 4.73 4.62 -10.20
CA GLU A 134 3.45 4.02 -9.86
C GLU A 134 3.50 2.49 -9.91
N MET A 135 4.14 1.92 -10.93
CA MET A 135 4.32 0.46 -11.04
C MET A 135 5.34 -0.06 -10.04
N ALA A 136 6.44 0.66 -9.83
CA ALA A 136 7.47 0.27 -8.88
C ALA A 136 6.90 0.21 -7.46
N GLU A 137 6.20 1.25 -7.02
CA GLU A 137 5.55 1.27 -5.71
C GLU A 137 4.47 0.19 -5.59
N ALA A 138 3.67 -0.06 -6.63
CA ALA A 138 2.71 -1.16 -6.63
C ALA A 138 3.42 -2.52 -6.38
N LYS A 139 4.56 -2.76 -7.03
CA LYS A 139 5.36 -3.96 -6.82
C LYS A 139 6.00 -4.03 -5.43
N LEU A 140 6.51 -2.91 -4.90
CA LEU A 140 7.05 -2.86 -3.53
C LEU A 140 5.95 -3.22 -2.52
N ARG A 141 4.73 -2.71 -2.71
CA ARG A 141 3.57 -3.02 -1.86
C ARG A 141 3.16 -4.49 -1.95
N GLU A 142 3.14 -5.07 -3.14
CA GLU A 142 2.91 -6.50 -3.36
C GLU A 142 3.93 -7.35 -2.57
N ILE A 143 5.22 -7.00 -2.63
CA ILE A 143 6.26 -7.68 -1.83
C ILE A 143 5.98 -7.52 -0.32
N GLY A 144 5.60 -6.33 0.14
CA GLY A 144 5.22 -6.09 1.53
C GLY A 144 4.04 -6.96 1.99
N GLN A 145 3.02 -7.12 1.14
CA GLN A 145 1.88 -7.99 1.38
C GLN A 145 2.31 -9.45 1.48
N GLU A 146 3.10 -9.94 0.53
CA GLU A 146 3.65 -11.30 0.59
C GLU A 146 4.44 -11.54 1.88
N ILE A 147 5.22 -10.54 2.34
CA ILE A 147 5.98 -10.64 3.58
C ILE A 147 5.04 -10.80 4.79
N GLN A 148 4.02 -9.97 4.88
CA GLN A 148 3.05 -10.01 5.96
C GLN A 148 2.24 -11.31 5.94
N GLU A 149 1.78 -11.77 4.76
CA GLU A 149 0.98 -12.98 4.62
C GLU A 149 1.77 -14.25 4.97
N ARG A 150 3.04 -14.32 4.56
CA ARG A 150 3.86 -15.52 4.76
C ARG A 150 4.49 -15.60 6.13
N TRP A 151 4.87 -14.46 6.72
CA TRP A 151 5.67 -14.44 7.94
C TRP A 151 5.08 -13.58 9.07
N GLY A 152 4.01 -12.82 8.83
CA GLY A 152 3.42 -11.94 9.84
C GLY A 152 4.29 -10.75 10.22
N VAL A 153 5.27 -10.39 9.39
CA VAL A 153 6.28 -9.37 9.70
C VAL A 153 5.93 -8.02 9.07
N ARG A 154 6.08 -6.96 9.87
CA ARG A 154 6.00 -5.57 9.43
C ARG A 154 7.15 -5.23 8.47
N ALA A 155 6.86 -4.54 7.37
CA ALA A 155 7.86 -4.18 6.37
C ALA A 155 7.72 -2.74 5.89
N ALA A 156 8.86 -2.13 5.56
CA ALA A 156 9.00 -0.89 4.82
C ALA A 156 10.04 -1.12 3.72
N ILE A 157 9.78 -0.64 2.51
CA ILE A 157 10.69 -0.77 1.37
C ILE A 157 10.76 0.55 0.60
N VAL A 158 11.96 1.13 0.53
CA VAL A 158 12.21 2.36 -0.22
C VAL A 158 13.24 2.07 -1.31
N GLN A 159 12.91 2.47 -2.54
CA GLN A 159 13.83 2.43 -3.67
C GLN A 159 14.21 3.85 -4.06
N ARG A 160 15.53 4.12 -4.12
CA ARG A 160 16.03 5.39 -4.66
C ARG A 160 16.21 5.31 -6.17
N VAL A 161 15.84 6.38 -6.86
CA VAL A 161 16.03 6.61 -8.29
C VAL A 161 16.81 7.91 -8.51
N GLY A 162 17.28 8.12 -9.74
CA GLY A 162 18.15 9.24 -10.11
C GLY A 162 19.63 9.02 -9.82
#